data_AF-A2BLA7-F1
#
_entry.id   AF-A2BLA7-F1
#
_cell.length_a   1.000
_cell.length_b   1.000
_cell.length_c   1.000
_cell.angle_alpha   90.00
_cell.angle_beta   90.00
_cell.angle_gamma   90.00
#
_symmetry.space_group_name_H-M   'P 1'
#
loop_
_entity.id
_entity.type
_entity.pdbx_description
1 polymer ?
#
loop_
_entity_poly.entity_id
_entity_poly.type
_entity_poly.pdbx_seq_one_letter_code
_entity_poly.pdbx_strand_id
1 'polypeptide(L)'
;MKATANNVYLFASAYLLERLEKFTPEQLEFIVSYGGPVAAKHVSKLYHEALRLDRRDLVPQIRSIWEMHGAPTPIPCPRCGFRAVTPDLYCMVCGYTLSEREAKEAIDFQERLRELVEFYGEHEVEETIEKGYVIVGETVKPPSTRLEPTDIILHLTREEREYLRKLLAERRQQHARS
;
A
#
# COMPACT_ATOMS: atom_id res chain seq x y z
N MET A 1 2.14 22.05 -29.30
CA MET A 1 1.29 22.90 -28.42
C MET A 1 0.76 22.20 -27.16
N LYS A 2 0.63 20.86 -27.09
CA LYS A 2 0.15 20.16 -25.86
C LYS A 2 1.08 20.20 -24.65
N ALA A 3 2.41 20.24 -24.85
CA ALA A 3 3.38 20.20 -23.74
C ALA A 3 3.39 21.48 -22.89
N THR A 4 3.17 22.66 -23.50
CA THR A 4 3.29 23.96 -22.81
C THR A 4 2.10 24.24 -21.89
N ALA A 5 0.88 23.90 -22.30
CA ALA A 5 -0.33 24.07 -21.49
C ALA A 5 -0.32 23.18 -20.24
N ASN A 6 0.23 21.96 -20.36
CA ASN A 6 0.36 21.03 -19.25
C ASN A 6 1.26 21.58 -18.13
N ASN A 7 2.31 22.32 -18.51
CA ASN A 7 3.21 22.95 -17.54
C ASN A 7 2.53 24.10 -16.78
N VAL A 8 1.69 24.91 -17.44
CA VAL A 8 1.00 26.04 -16.78
C VAL A 8 0.04 25.54 -15.70
N TYR A 9 -0.74 24.50 -15.98
CA TYR A 9 -1.66 23.94 -14.99
C TYR A 9 -0.95 23.25 -13.82
N LEU A 10 0.20 22.63 -14.09
CA LEU A 10 1.04 22.07 -13.04
C LEU A 10 1.58 23.15 -12.09
N PHE A 11 2.08 24.27 -12.65
CA PHE A 11 2.54 25.42 -11.85
C PHE A 11 1.40 26.08 -11.08
N ALA A 12 0.24 26.26 -11.70
CA ALA A 12 -0.94 26.79 -11.02
C ALA A 12 -1.36 25.87 -9.86
N SER A 13 -1.37 24.55 -10.07
CA SER A 13 -1.68 23.57 -9.03
C SER A 13 -0.69 23.63 -7.88
N ALA A 14 0.61 23.71 -8.17
CA ALA A 14 1.66 23.89 -7.16
C ALA A 14 1.45 25.16 -6.34
N TYR A 15 1.22 26.28 -7.01
CA TYR A 15 0.96 27.56 -6.36
C TYR A 15 -0.25 27.48 -5.42
N LEU A 16 -1.37 26.89 -5.87
CA LEU A 16 -2.56 26.72 -5.04
C LEU A 16 -2.30 25.83 -3.82
N LEU A 17 -1.62 24.70 -4.02
CA LEU A 17 -1.29 23.74 -2.95
C LEU A 17 -0.41 24.35 -1.86
N GLU A 18 0.54 25.19 -2.23
CA GLU A 18 1.48 25.86 -1.33
C GLU A 18 0.86 27.07 -0.60
N ARG A 19 -0.01 27.84 -1.29
CA ARG A 19 -0.50 29.14 -0.78
C ARG A 19 -1.80 29.05 -0.02
N LEU A 20 -2.68 28.11 -0.38
CA LEU A 20 -4.01 28.03 0.20
C LEU A 20 -4.07 26.91 1.23
N GLU A 21 -4.62 27.18 2.41
CA GLU A 21 -4.86 26.14 3.41
C GLU A 21 -6.08 25.28 3.05
N LYS A 22 -7.11 25.90 2.47
CA LYS A 22 -8.39 25.28 2.09
C LYS A 22 -8.74 25.62 0.65
N PHE A 23 -9.47 24.72 0.00
CA PHE A 23 -9.89 24.85 -1.38
C PHE A 23 -11.41 25.05 -1.50
N THR A 24 -11.81 25.68 -2.60
CA THR A 24 -13.17 25.57 -3.15
C THR A 24 -13.33 24.25 -3.93
N PRO A 25 -14.57 23.80 -4.19
CA PRO A 25 -14.81 22.60 -5.01
C PRO A 25 -14.11 22.66 -6.37
N GLU A 26 -14.15 23.81 -7.05
CA GLU A 26 -13.57 24.01 -8.37
C GLU A 26 -12.04 23.97 -8.33
N GLN A 27 -11.43 24.56 -7.30
CA GLN A 27 -9.98 24.51 -7.10
C GLN A 27 -9.51 23.08 -6.80
N LEU A 28 -10.25 22.34 -5.96
CA LEU A 28 -9.93 20.95 -5.66
C LEU A 28 -9.99 20.10 -6.93
N GLU A 29 -11.08 20.21 -7.69
CA GLU A 29 -11.27 19.48 -8.94
C GLU A 29 -10.18 19.81 -9.97
N PHE A 30 -9.81 21.08 -10.08
CA PHE A 30 -8.69 21.52 -10.92
C PHE A 30 -7.36 20.86 -10.51
N ILE A 31 -7.02 20.89 -9.22
CA ILE A 31 -5.77 20.29 -8.72
C ILE A 31 -5.75 18.78 -8.92
N VAL A 32 -6.87 18.09 -8.67
CA VAL A 32 -6.98 16.64 -8.88
C VAL A 32 -6.85 16.30 -10.37
N SER A 33 -7.43 17.11 -11.26
CA SER A 33 -7.40 16.85 -12.70
C SER A 33 -6.05 17.14 -13.36
N TYR A 34 -5.32 18.15 -12.87
CA TYR A 34 -4.13 18.68 -13.58
C TYR A 34 -2.84 18.74 -12.73
N GLY A 35 -2.92 18.47 -11.43
CA GLY A 35 -1.79 18.63 -10.51
C GLY A 35 -0.77 17.50 -10.57
N GLY A 36 -1.11 16.34 -11.14
CA GLY A 36 -0.19 15.23 -11.42
C GLY A 36 0.78 14.93 -10.25
N PRO A 37 2.11 14.96 -10.48
CA PRO A 37 3.10 14.69 -9.42
C PRO A 37 3.07 15.65 -8.24
N VAL A 38 2.66 16.91 -8.44
CA VAL A 38 2.60 17.90 -7.34
C VAL A 38 1.43 17.58 -6.42
N ALA A 39 0.30 17.14 -6.99
CA ALA A 39 -0.85 16.68 -6.24
C ALA A 39 -0.52 15.44 -5.40
N ALA A 40 0.26 14.48 -5.93
CA ALA A 40 0.66 13.28 -5.19
C ALA A 40 1.45 13.60 -3.90
N LYS A 41 2.32 14.62 -3.93
CA LYS A 41 3.05 15.08 -2.73
C LYS A 41 2.12 15.64 -1.64
N HIS A 42 0.92 16.05 -1.99
CA HIS A 42 -0.07 16.66 -1.11
C HIS A 42 -1.32 15.78 -0.94
N VAL A 43 -1.21 14.48 -1.24
CA VAL A 43 -2.34 13.53 -1.28
C VAL A 43 -3.17 13.54 0.01
N SER A 44 -2.53 13.64 1.18
CA SER A 44 -3.23 13.68 2.47
C SER A 44 -4.13 14.92 2.57
N LYS A 45 -3.61 16.10 2.22
CA LYS A 45 -4.38 17.35 2.18
C LYS A 45 -5.55 17.25 1.20
N LEU A 46 -5.30 16.74 0.01
CA LEU A 46 -6.33 16.56 -1.02
C LEU A 46 -7.45 15.61 -0.57
N TYR A 47 -7.10 14.50 0.06
CA TYR A 47 -8.06 13.57 0.63
C TYR A 47 -8.96 14.23 1.69
N HIS A 48 -8.36 14.95 2.65
CA HIS A 48 -9.13 15.62 3.70
C HIS A 48 -10.00 16.77 3.15
N GLU A 49 -9.51 17.53 2.17
CA GLU A 49 -10.30 18.57 1.52
C GLU A 49 -11.47 17.99 0.72
N ALA A 50 -11.29 16.85 0.06
CA ALA A 50 -12.38 16.13 -0.61
C ALA A 50 -13.47 15.70 0.38
N LEU A 51 -13.09 15.21 1.57
CA LEU A 51 -14.06 14.88 2.62
C LEU A 51 -14.75 16.13 3.18
N ARG A 52 -13.99 17.20 3.44
CA ARG A 52 -14.52 18.46 4.00
C ARG A 52 -15.54 19.12 3.07
N LEU A 53 -15.32 19.03 1.77
CA LEU A 53 -16.20 19.60 0.73
C LEU A 53 -17.30 18.63 0.27
N ASP A 54 -17.40 17.44 0.88
CA ASP A 54 -18.29 16.34 0.47
C ASP A 54 -18.13 15.90 -1.00
N ARG A 55 -16.92 16.08 -1.55
CA ARG A 55 -16.52 15.67 -2.91
C ARG A 55 -15.85 14.29 -2.90
N ARG A 56 -16.54 13.30 -2.31
CA ARG A 56 -16.05 11.92 -2.23
C ARG A 56 -15.86 11.27 -3.61
N ASP A 57 -16.54 11.78 -4.62
CA ASP A 57 -16.39 11.43 -6.03
C ASP A 57 -14.96 11.63 -6.56
N LEU A 58 -14.19 12.56 -5.96
CA LEU A 58 -12.80 12.82 -6.35
C LEU A 58 -11.80 11.85 -5.70
N VAL A 59 -12.17 11.14 -4.63
CA VAL A 59 -11.25 10.25 -3.89
C VAL A 59 -10.64 9.16 -4.78
N PRO A 60 -11.38 8.47 -5.67
CA PRO A 60 -10.78 7.52 -6.60
C PRO A 60 -9.72 8.13 -7.52
N GLN A 61 -9.92 9.36 -7.99
CA GLN A 61 -8.94 10.07 -8.81
C GLN A 61 -7.71 10.44 -8.00
N ILE A 62 -7.89 10.94 -6.77
CA ILE A 62 -6.79 11.24 -5.84
C ILE A 62 -5.97 9.96 -5.55
N ARG A 63 -6.62 8.80 -5.39
CA ARG A 63 -5.93 7.50 -5.29
C ARG A 63 -5.13 7.20 -6.55
N SER A 64 -5.72 7.37 -7.72
CA SER A 64 -5.01 7.11 -8.98
C SER A 64 -3.77 7.99 -9.13
N ILE A 65 -3.82 9.25 -8.69
CA ILE A 65 -2.66 10.16 -8.67
C ILE A 65 -1.57 9.61 -7.73
N TRP A 66 -1.96 9.12 -6.55
CA TRP A 66 -1.04 8.51 -5.59
C TRP A 66 -0.36 7.26 -6.14
N GLU A 67 -1.11 6.35 -6.77
CA GLU A 67 -0.55 5.15 -7.38
C GLU A 67 0.41 5.48 -8.53
N MET A 68 0.12 6.52 -9.32
CA MET A 68 0.91 6.88 -10.49
C MET A 68 2.16 7.72 -10.19
N HIS A 69 2.08 8.61 -9.20
CA HIS A 69 3.13 9.61 -8.96
C HIS A 69 3.61 9.68 -7.51
N GLY A 70 2.97 8.96 -6.60
CA GLY A 70 3.34 8.87 -5.20
C GLY A 70 4.38 7.78 -4.93
N ALA A 71 4.37 7.28 -3.70
CA ALA A 71 5.20 6.17 -3.25
C ALA A 71 4.30 5.10 -2.61
N PRO A 72 3.53 4.34 -3.42
CA PRO A 72 2.57 3.39 -2.89
C PRO A 72 3.27 2.30 -2.09
N THR A 73 2.75 2.03 -0.89
CA THR A 73 3.26 1.01 0.03
C THR A 73 2.54 -0.34 -0.20
N PRO A 74 3.06 -1.47 0.31
CA PRO A 74 2.50 -2.77 -0.06
C PRO A 74 1.08 -3.04 0.47
N ILE A 75 0.67 -2.38 1.55
CA ILE A 75 -0.63 -2.61 2.19
C ILE A 75 -1.60 -1.45 1.91
N PRO A 76 -2.79 -1.71 1.34
CA PRO A 76 -3.83 -0.71 1.22
C PRO A 76 -4.48 -0.43 2.59
N CYS A 77 -4.73 0.82 2.91
CA CYS A 77 -5.43 1.20 4.14
C CYS A 77 -6.92 0.82 4.02
N PRO A 78 -7.50 0.05 4.96
CA PRO A 78 -8.90 -0.37 4.89
C PRO A 78 -9.91 0.78 5.06
N ARG A 79 -9.47 1.94 5.58
CA ARG A 79 -10.34 3.11 5.77
C ARG A 79 -10.46 4.01 4.56
N CYS A 80 -9.34 4.35 3.92
CA CYS A 80 -9.32 5.28 2.79
C CYS A 80 -9.04 4.60 1.44
N GLY A 81 -8.55 3.36 1.46
CA GLY A 81 -8.21 2.57 0.28
C GLY A 81 -6.90 2.96 -0.40
N PHE A 82 -6.11 3.88 0.18
CA PHE A 82 -4.80 4.24 -0.36
C PHE A 82 -3.74 3.23 0.08
N ARG A 83 -2.85 2.84 -0.83
CA ARG A 83 -1.61 2.12 -0.52
C ARG A 83 -0.58 3.05 0.10
N ALA A 84 -0.80 3.44 1.34
CA ALA A 84 -0.01 4.45 2.02
C ALA A 84 0.16 4.13 3.51
N VAL A 85 0.09 2.84 3.86
CA VAL A 85 0.39 2.33 5.19
C VAL A 85 1.91 2.18 5.32
N THR A 86 2.50 2.86 6.30
CA THR A 86 3.93 2.81 6.61
C THR A 86 4.29 1.57 7.43
N PRO A 87 5.60 1.26 7.62
CA PRO A 87 6.02 0.07 8.37
C PRO A 87 5.53 0.00 9.82
N ASP A 88 5.21 1.13 10.44
CA ASP A 88 4.57 1.25 11.76
C ASP A 88 3.03 1.13 11.70
N LEU A 89 2.48 0.61 10.59
CA LEU A 89 1.06 0.41 10.32
C LEU A 89 0.22 1.70 10.32
N TYR A 90 0.86 2.86 10.16
CA TYR A 90 0.19 4.15 10.09
C TYR A 90 -0.13 4.55 8.64
N CYS A 91 -1.36 4.99 8.36
CA CYS A 91 -1.71 5.50 7.04
C CYS A 91 -1.37 6.98 6.93
N MET A 92 -0.35 7.33 6.13
CA MET A 92 0.07 8.73 5.93
C MET A 92 -0.97 9.60 5.21
N VAL A 93 -1.98 9.00 4.57
CA VAL A 93 -3.04 9.74 3.88
C VAL A 93 -4.16 10.15 4.84
N CYS A 94 -4.74 9.20 5.57
CA CYS A 94 -5.92 9.45 6.41
C CYS A 94 -5.64 9.50 7.92
N GLY A 95 -4.41 9.22 8.35
CA GLY A 95 -4.01 9.24 9.76
C GLY A 95 -4.46 8.04 10.59
N TYR A 96 -5.01 7.00 9.98
CA TYR A 96 -5.44 5.80 10.69
C TYR A 96 -4.26 4.86 10.97
N THR A 97 -4.12 4.38 12.20
CA THR A 97 -3.19 3.29 12.56
C THR A 97 -3.92 1.95 12.51
N LEU A 98 -3.44 1.03 11.68
CA LEU A 98 -3.97 -0.31 11.52
C LEU A 98 -3.45 -1.24 12.62
N SER A 99 -4.28 -2.20 13.01
CA SER A 99 -3.81 -3.42 13.66
C SER A 99 -3.17 -4.37 12.64
N GLU A 100 -2.28 -5.26 13.09
CA GLU A 100 -1.73 -6.30 12.20
C GLU A 100 -2.83 -7.18 11.58
N ARG A 101 -3.92 -7.42 12.30
CA ARG A 101 -5.07 -8.16 11.77
C ARG A 101 -5.67 -7.46 10.55
N GLU A 102 -5.95 -6.16 10.66
CA GLU A 102 -6.48 -5.37 9.54
C GLU A 102 -5.49 -5.32 8.37
N ALA A 103 -4.19 -5.21 8.67
CA ALA A 103 -3.14 -5.20 7.65
C ALA A 103 -3.10 -6.52 6.84
N LYS A 104 -3.25 -7.66 7.52
CA LYS A 104 -3.33 -8.99 6.91
C LYS A 104 -4.60 -9.19 6.09
N GLU A 105 -5.75 -8.79 6.62
CA GLU A 105 -7.03 -8.86 5.91
C GLU A 105 -6.98 -8.05 4.61
N ALA A 106 -6.33 -6.88 4.63
CA ALA A 106 -6.23 -5.98 3.48
C ALA A 106 -5.43 -6.54 2.29
N ILE A 107 -4.61 -7.59 2.48
CA ILE A 107 -3.76 -8.18 1.44
C ILE A 107 -4.08 -9.63 1.11
N ASP A 108 -5.18 -10.16 1.66
CA ASP A 108 -5.52 -11.60 1.62
C ASP A 108 -4.35 -12.48 2.08
N PHE A 109 -3.94 -12.27 3.33
CA PHE A 109 -2.68 -12.83 3.86
C PHE A 109 -2.58 -14.36 3.72
N GLN A 110 -3.68 -15.10 3.81
CA GLN A 110 -3.64 -16.56 3.65
C GLN A 110 -3.20 -16.97 2.24
N GLU A 111 -3.67 -16.27 1.21
CA GLU A 111 -3.24 -16.54 -0.17
C GLU A 111 -1.78 -16.13 -0.37
N ARG A 112 -1.35 -15.02 0.25
CA ARG A 112 0.06 -14.62 0.22
C ARG A 112 1.00 -15.61 0.89
N LEU A 113 0.55 -16.29 1.95
CA LEU A 113 1.31 -17.38 2.57
C LEU A 113 1.39 -18.62 1.66
N ARG A 114 0.37 -18.89 0.84
CA ARG A 114 0.43 -19.93 -0.19
C ARG A 114 1.47 -19.59 -1.25
N GLU A 115 1.40 -18.38 -1.81
CA GLU A 115 2.38 -17.85 -2.77
C GLU A 115 3.82 -17.95 -2.22
N LEU A 116 4.03 -17.66 -0.94
CA LEU A 116 5.35 -17.82 -0.29
C LEU A 116 5.89 -19.25 -0.44
N VAL A 117 5.05 -20.28 -0.20
CA VAL A 117 5.46 -21.69 -0.34
C VAL A 117 5.63 -22.09 -1.81
N GLU A 118 4.97 -21.43 -2.74
CA GLU A 118 5.12 -21.69 -4.17
C GLU A 118 6.43 -21.09 -4.72
N PHE A 119 6.80 -19.89 -4.28
CA PHE A 119 7.95 -19.16 -4.83
C PHE A 119 9.28 -19.42 -4.11
N TYR A 120 9.26 -19.82 -2.83
CA TYR A 120 10.46 -19.99 -2.03
C TYR A 120 10.77 -21.46 -1.71
N GLY A 121 12.06 -21.74 -1.46
CA GLY A 121 12.54 -23.05 -1.09
C GLY A 121 12.04 -23.50 0.28
N GLU A 122 12.25 -24.78 0.57
CA GLU A 122 11.88 -25.40 1.84
C GLU A 122 12.54 -24.73 3.03
N HIS A 123 13.84 -24.43 2.93
CA HIS A 123 14.58 -23.80 4.00
C HIS A 123 14.02 -22.42 4.35
N GLU A 124 13.69 -21.59 3.37
CA GLU A 124 13.18 -20.23 3.59
C GLU A 124 11.78 -20.23 4.23
N VAL A 125 10.95 -21.21 3.85
CA VAL A 125 9.63 -21.41 4.47
C VAL A 125 9.79 -21.92 5.92
N GLU A 126 10.71 -22.84 6.18
CA GLU A 126 11.00 -23.30 7.54
C GLU A 126 11.52 -22.16 8.42
N GLU A 127 12.45 -21.35 7.91
CA GLU A 127 12.95 -20.15 8.59
C GLU A 127 11.80 -19.21 8.96
N THR A 128 10.85 -19.00 8.03
CA THR A 128 9.67 -18.17 8.25
C THR A 128 8.81 -18.70 9.40
N ILE A 129 8.57 -20.02 9.45
CA ILE A 129 7.80 -20.67 10.51
C ILE A 129 8.51 -20.56 11.86
N GLU A 130 9.84 -20.74 11.88
CA GLU A 130 10.67 -20.70 13.08
C GLU A 130 10.75 -19.29 13.68
N LYS A 131 11.07 -18.30 12.84
CA LYS A 131 11.15 -16.89 13.27
C LYS A 131 9.79 -16.27 13.54
N GLY A 132 8.73 -16.79 12.94
CA GLY A 132 7.36 -16.40 13.22
C GLY A 132 6.98 -15.01 12.73
N TYR A 133 7.59 -14.54 11.64
CA TYR A 133 7.19 -13.31 10.95
C TYR A 133 7.53 -13.42 9.46
N VAL A 134 6.94 -12.53 8.66
CA VAL A 134 7.25 -12.36 7.25
C VAL A 134 7.52 -10.88 6.94
N ILE A 135 8.15 -10.64 5.80
CA ILE A 135 8.37 -9.31 5.25
C ILE A 135 7.36 -9.11 4.12
N VAL A 136 6.50 -8.11 4.23
CA VAL A 136 5.50 -7.75 3.22
C VAL A 136 6.02 -6.58 2.40
N GLY A 137 6.36 -6.87 1.15
CA GLY A 137 6.64 -5.88 0.10
C GLY A 137 5.64 -6.05 -1.04
N GLU A 138 6.10 -5.97 -2.29
CA GLU A 138 5.26 -6.34 -3.45
C GLU A 138 4.72 -7.78 -3.35
N THR A 139 5.48 -8.65 -2.70
CA THR A 139 5.12 -10.02 -2.32
C THR A 139 5.41 -10.23 -0.83
N VAL A 140 4.90 -11.34 -0.28
CA VAL A 140 5.31 -11.83 1.03
C VAL A 140 6.62 -12.60 0.90
N LYS A 141 7.62 -12.22 1.68
CA LYS A 141 9.01 -12.68 1.59
C LYS A 141 9.45 -13.31 2.92
N PRO A 142 10.41 -14.25 2.92
CA PRO A 142 10.95 -14.83 4.13
C PRO A 142 11.84 -13.84 4.90
N PRO A 143 12.03 -14.05 6.22
CA PRO A 143 12.86 -13.21 7.09
C PRO A 143 14.31 -12.96 6.68
N SER A 144 14.91 -13.87 5.91
CA SER A 144 16.28 -13.74 5.38
C SER A 144 16.40 -12.70 4.26
N THR A 145 15.27 -12.25 3.71
CA THR A 145 15.26 -11.26 2.63
C THR A 145 15.71 -9.90 3.13
N ARG A 146 16.47 -9.18 2.29
CA ARG A 146 16.85 -7.79 2.58
C ARG A 146 15.60 -6.91 2.66
N LEU A 147 15.50 -6.13 3.73
CA LEU A 147 14.42 -5.16 3.94
C LEU A 147 14.61 -3.94 3.03
N GLU A 148 13.54 -3.59 2.32
CA GLU A 148 13.40 -2.31 1.62
C GLU A 148 12.70 -1.26 2.52
N PRO A 149 12.85 0.05 2.25
CA PRO A 149 12.31 1.11 3.12
C PRO A 149 10.79 1.08 3.33
N THR A 150 10.03 0.47 2.42
CA THR A 150 8.57 0.38 2.48
C THR A 150 8.06 -1.00 2.89
N ASP A 151 8.98 -1.95 3.11
CA ASP A 151 8.62 -3.29 3.56
C ASP A 151 8.03 -3.23 4.98
N ILE A 152 7.02 -4.05 5.23
CA ILE A 152 6.29 -4.11 6.50
C ILE A 152 6.46 -5.49 7.11
N ILE A 153 6.89 -5.56 8.37
CA ILE A 153 7.01 -6.83 9.09
C ILE A 153 5.65 -7.17 9.69
N LEU A 154 5.12 -8.35 9.39
CA LEU A 154 3.91 -8.89 10.01
C LEU A 154 4.25 -10.18 10.76
N HIS A 155 3.78 -10.29 11.99
CA HIS A 155 4.04 -11.45 12.84
C HIS A 155 3.05 -12.57 12.55
N LEU A 156 3.53 -13.80 12.50
CA LEU A 156 2.69 -14.96 12.26
C LEU A 156 2.01 -15.41 13.55
N THR A 157 0.71 -15.62 13.47
CA THR A 157 -0.06 -16.27 14.52
C THR A 157 0.32 -17.75 14.63
N ARG A 158 -0.18 -18.42 15.66
CA ARG A 158 -0.04 -19.88 15.76
C ARG A 158 -0.70 -20.59 14.57
N GLU A 159 -1.91 -20.17 14.20
CA GLU A 159 -2.69 -20.76 13.11
C GLU A 159 -2.00 -20.57 11.75
N GLU A 160 -1.44 -19.39 11.49
CA GLU A 160 -0.69 -19.12 10.24
C GLU A 160 0.58 -19.96 10.14
N ARG A 161 1.29 -20.19 11.25
CA ARG A 161 2.44 -21.11 11.28
C ARG A 161 2.04 -22.55 11.05
N GLU A 162 0.92 -22.99 11.63
CA GLU A 162 0.37 -24.33 11.39
C GLU A 162 -0.08 -24.49 9.93
N TYR A 163 -0.65 -23.45 9.33
CA TYR A 163 -1.03 -23.42 7.92
C TYR A 163 0.19 -23.55 6.99
N LEU A 164 1.26 -22.78 7.21
CA LEU A 164 2.51 -22.92 6.44
C LEU A 164 3.12 -24.32 6.55
N ARG A 165 3.13 -24.92 7.75
CA ARG A 165 3.61 -26.31 7.93
C ARG A 165 2.80 -27.30 7.10
N LYS A 166 1.49 -27.14 7.05
CA LYS A 166 0.59 -27.98 6.25
C LYS A 166 0.91 -27.86 4.76
N LEU A 167 0.99 -26.63 4.24
CA LEU A 167 1.32 -26.38 2.84
C LEU A 167 2.69 -26.98 2.44
N LEU A 168 3.69 -26.81 3.31
CA LEU A 168 5.03 -27.35 3.07
C LEU A 168 5.03 -28.89 3.04
N ALA A 169 4.29 -29.53 3.95
CA ALA A 169 4.15 -30.99 3.98
C ALA A 169 3.43 -31.53 2.74
N GLU A 170 2.39 -30.84 2.27
CA GLU A 170 1.68 -31.20 1.02
C GLU A 170 2.60 -31.12 -0.19
N ARG A 171 3.42 -30.06 -0.30
CA ARG A 171 4.43 -29.91 -1.37
C ARG A 171 5.44 -31.07 -1.36
N ARG A 172 5.98 -31.43 -0.19
CA ARG A 172 6.91 -32.57 -0.04
C ARG A 172 6.29 -33.88 -0.55
N GLN A 173 5.01 -34.12 -0.25
CA GLN A 173 4.31 -35.33 -0.70
C GLN A 173 4.09 -35.37 -2.21
N GLN A 174 3.84 -34.21 -2.84
CA GLN A 174 3.70 -34.11 -4.29
C GLN A 174 5.01 -34.41 -5.01
N HIS A 175 6.13 -33.85 -4.51
CA HIS A 175 7.46 -34.10 -5.06
C HIS A 175 7.92 -35.56 -4.86
N ALA A 176 7.56 -36.20 -3.75
CA ALA A 176 7.88 -37.62 -3.52
C ALA A 176 7.08 -38.60 -4.41
N ARG A 177 6.02 -38.14 -5.05
CA ARG A 177 5.15 -38.93 -5.95
C ARG A 177 5.44 -38.70 -7.43
N SER A 178 6.29 -37.71 -7.75
CA SER A 178 6.70 -37.35 -9.12
C SER A 178 8.05 -37.96 -9.46
#